data_AF-A0A8I2G730-F1
#
_entry.id   AF-A0A8I2G730-F1
#
_cell.length_a   1.000
_cell.length_b   1.000
_cell.length_c   1.000
_cell.angle_alpha   90.00
_cell.angle_beta   90.00
_cell.angle_gamma   90.00
#
_symmetry.space_group_name_H-M   'P 1'
#
loop_
_entity.id
_entity.type
_entity.pdbx_description
1 polymer ?
#
loop_
_entity_poly.entity_id
_entity_poly.type
_entity_poly.pdbx_seq_one_letter_code
_entity_poly.pdbx_strand_id
1 'polypeptide(L)'
;MAAYFSDRLNNTMPNPTPSFSNILLISKLVKVLQKIEKKQPLQHRDRGILNRGKDLISKIIEGARVVESEDFENALFPIEEGITTYGYALRTMKTLNLYEEAQESILFFKGLSDQLEEVESTGMPTTKVGLLKEFFLALGNSFRSEIHQREYQAPKTFEAPFLM
;
A
#
# COMPACT_ATOMS: atom_id res chain seq x y z
N MET A 1 7.08 23.32 46.82
CA MET A 1 5.93 22.96 45.96
C MET A 1 6.26 23.35 44.53
N ALA A 2 7.04 22.52 43.83
CA ALA A 2 7.43 22.75 42.44
C ALA A 2 7.37 21.40 41.72
N ALA A 3 6.18 21.02 41.25
CA ALA A 3 5.97 19.80 40.49
C ALA A 3 4.66 19.92 39.69
N TYR A 4 4.60 20.82 38.71
CA TYR A 4 3.42 20.91 37.81
C TYR A 4 3.75 21.30 36.37
N PHE A 5 5.00 21.19 35.92
CA PHE A 5 5.37 21.64 34.57
C PHE A 5 6.42 20.78 33.84
N SER A 6 6.35 19.45 33.98
CA SER A 6 7.24 18.54 33.21
C SER A 6 6.54 17.47 32.38
N ASP A 7 5.21 17.32 32.43
CA ASP A 7 4.50 16.24 31.73
C ASP A 7 3.92 16.59 30.35
N ARG A 8 4.33 17.71 29.73
CA ARG A 8 3.79 18.15 28.42
C ARG A 8 4.77 18.03 27.24
N LEU A 9 5.71 17.08 27.24
CA LEU A 9 6.59 16.86 26.08
C LEU A 9 6.88 15.40 25.74
N ASN A 10 5.97 14.47 26.05
CA ASN A 10 5.97 13.15 25.41
C ASN A 10 4.80 13.01 24.42
N ASN A 11 4.75 13.92 23.45
CA ASN A 11 4.03 13.67 22.19
C ASN A 11 4.84 12.63 21.41
N THR A 12 4.72 11.37 21.80
CA THR A 12 4.95 10.26 20.88
C THR A 12 3.92 10.43 19.78
N MET A 13 4.34 10.87 18.59
CA MET A 13 3.45 10.84 17.44
C MET A 13 2.92 9.39 17.34
N PRO A 14 1.60 9.19 17.22
CA PRO A 14 1.08 7.85 17.03
C PRO A 14 1.76 7.24 15.81
N ASN A 15 2.20 5.98 15.94
CA ASN A 15 2.78 5.26 14.82
C ASN A 15 1.82 5.39 13.62
N PRO A 16 2.34 5.72 12.42
CA PRO A 16 1.49 5.87 11.25
C PRO A 16 0.68 4.59 11.05
N THR A 17 -0.62 4.74 10.78
CA THR A 17 -1.46 3.59 10.46
C THR A 17 -0.84 2.82 9.29
N PRO A 18 -1.01 1.48 9.23
CA PRO A 18 -0.47 0.67 8.13
C PRO A 18 -0.83 1.24 6.75
N SER A 19 -2.07 1.76 6.58
CA SER A 19 -2.52 2.45 5.38
C SER A 19 -1.68 3.71 5.04
N PHE A 20 -1.32 4.53 6.03
CA PHE A 20 -0.48 5.72 5.79
C PHE A 20 0.96 5.35 5.41
N SER A 21 1.54 4.34 6.09
CA SER A 21 2.87 3.80 5.74
C SER A 21 2.90 3.29 4.29
N ASN A 22 1.85 2.57 3.88
CA ASN A 22 1.71 2.05 2.52
C ASN A 22 1.56 3.18 1.49
N ILE A 23 0.81 4.26 1.78
CA ILE A 23 0.72 5.43 0.89
C ILE A 23 2.08 6.08 0.66
N LEU A 24 2.89 6.23 1.73
CA LEU A 24 4.24 6.79 1.61
C LEU A 24 5.16 5.88 0.80
N LEU A 25 5.07 4.57 1.00
CA LEU A 25 5.83 3.59 0.22
C LEU A 25 5.44 3.65 -1.26
N ILE A 26 4.14 3.62 -1.57
CA ILE A 26 3.60 3.73 -2.93
C ILE A 26 4.06 5.02 -3.61
N SER A 27 4.02 6.15 -2.91
CA SER A 27 4.49 7.44 -3.46
C SER A 27 5.98 7.41 -3.81
N LYS A 28 6.79 6.67 -3.02
CA LYS A 28 8.22 6.46 -3.31
C LYS A 28 8.41 5.50 -4.48
N LEU A 29 7.66 4.40 -4.53
CA LEU A 29 7.68 3.42 -5.64
C LEU A 29 7.38 4.11 -6.97
N VAL A 30 6.31 4.89 -7.05
CA VAL A 30 5.94 5.63 -8.28
C VAL A 30 7.07 6.56 -8.71
N LYS A 31 7.74 7.26 -7.78
CA LYS A 31 8.91 8.10 -8.11
C LYS A 31 10.06 7.27 -8.66
N VAL A 32 10.33 6.09 -8.10
CA VAL A 32 11.38 5.19 -8.61
C VAL A 32 11.03 4.68 -10.00
N LEU A 33 9.79 4.25 -10.23
CA LEU A 33 9.31 3.80 -11.55
C LEU A 33 9.41 4.92 -12.59
N GLN A 34 9.10 6.18 -12.23
CA GLN A 34 9.31 7.35 -13.10
C GLN A 34 10.78 7.61 -13.43
N LYS A 35 11.71 7.38 -12.50
CA LYS A 35 13.15 7.48 -12.77
C LYS A 35 13.56 6.45 -13.83
N ILE A 36 13.09 5.21 -13.70
CA ILE A 36 13.37 4.11 -14.63
C ILE A 36 12.81 4.42 -16.02
N GLU A 37 11.57 4.90 -16.10
CA GLU A 37 10.93 5.33 -17.35
C GLU A 37 11.76 6.43 -18.05
N LYS A 38 12.35 7.34 -17.26
CA LYS A 38 13.28 8.39 -17.74
C LYS A 38 14.71 7.90 -17.97
N LYS A 39 14.96 6.58 -17.91
CA LYS A 39 16.27 5.93 -18.07
C LYS A 39 17.34 6.47 -17.10
N GLN A 40 16.91 6.92 -15.91
CA GLN A 40 17.83 7.38 -14.89
C GLN A 40 18.40 6.19 -14.12
N PRO A 41 19.69 6.24 -13.74
CA PRO A 41 20.32 5.14 -13.01
C PRO A 41 19.69 4.96 -11.63
N LEU A 42 19.42 3.72 -11.27
CA LEU A 42 18.91 3.36 -9.95
C LEU A 42 20.00 3.42 -8.89
N GLN A 43 19.71 4.14 -7.80
CA GLN A 43 20.56 4.15 -6.62
C GLN A 43 20.27 2.95 -5.73
N HIS A 44 21.18 2.62 -4.81
CA HIS A 44 20.97 1.56 -3.81
C HIS A 44 19.66 1.75 -3.03
N ARG A 45 19.33 3.00 -2.67
CA ARG A 45 18.06 3.36 -2.03
C ARG A 45 16.84 3.05 -2.90
N ASP A 46 16.94 3.26 -4.21
CA ASP A 46 15.84 3.01 -5.14
C ASP A 46 15.54 1.50 -5.21
N ARG A 47 16.58 0.66 -5.21
CA ARG A 47 16.43 -0.82 -5.13
C ARG A 47 15.79 -1.26 -3.81
N GLY A 48 16.18 -0.65 -2.69
CA GLY A 48 15.52 -0.89 -1.40
C GLY A 48 14.02 -0.52 -1.40
N ILE A 49 13.62 0.49 -2.16
CA ILE A 49 12.20 0.85 -2.34
C ILE A 49 11.47 -0.20 -3.19
N LEU A 50 12.09 -0.67 -4.28
CA LEU A 50 11.51 -1.73 -5.14
C LEU A 50 11.30 -3.03 -4.36
N ASN A 51 12.28 -3.46 -3.57
CA ASN A 51 12.16 -4.64 -2.70
C ASN A 51 10.97 -4.53 -1.74
N ARG A 52 10.81 -3.37 -1.08
CA ARG A 52 9.63 -3.13 -0.23
C ARG A 52 8.31 -3.12 -1.02
N GLY A 53 8.35 -2.77 -2.31
CA GLY A 53 7.20 -2.90 -3.20
C GLY A 53 6.85 -4.36 -3.49
N LYS A 54 7.85 -5.22 -3.70
CA LYS A 54 7.65 -6.67 -3.81
C LYS A 54 7.05 -7.23 -2.51
N ASP A 55 7.55 -6.83 -1.35
CA ASP A 55 6.99 -7.25 -0.05
C ASP A 55 5.50 -6.86 0.08
N LEU A 56 5.11 -5.68 -0.40
CA LEU A 56 3.72 -5.25 -0.42
C LEU A 56 2.86 -6.13 -1.35
N ILE A 57 3.38 -6.52 -2.52
CA ILE A 57 2.69 -7.45 -3.42
C ILE A 57 2.59 -8.85 -2.79
N SER A 58 3.63 -9.33 -2.13
CA SER A 58 3.60 -10.60 -1.39
C SER A 58 2.49 -10.63 -0.35
N LYS A 59 2.31 -9.54 0.42
CA LYS A 59 1.18 -9.40 1.36
C LYS A 59 -0.19 -9.44 0.67
N ILE A 60 -0.30 -8.86 -0.52
CA ILE A 60 -1.53 -8.94 -1.33
C ILE A 60 -1.80 -10.40 -1.74
N ILE A 61 -0.77 -11.13 -2.18
CA ILE A 61 -0.88 -12.55 -2.57
C ILE A 61 -1.26 -13.42 -1.37
N GLU A 62 -0.68 -13.17 -0.19
CA GLU A 62 -1.07 -13.85 1.04
C GLU A 62 -2.55 -13.61 1.37
N GLY A 63 -3.01 -12.36 1.27
CA GLY A 63 -4.43 -12.03 1.44
C GLY A 63 -5.32 -12.73 0.41
N ALA A 64 -4.89 -12.79 -0.85
CA ALA A 64 -5.60 -13.46 -1.93
C ALA A 64 -5.77 -14.96 -1.65
N ARG A 65 -4.70 -15.66 -1.28
CA ARG A 65 -4.72 -17.10 -0.95
C ARG A 65 -5.70 -17.44 0.16
N VAL A 66 -5.76 -16.60 1.19
CA VAL A 66 -6.69 -16.79 2.31
C VAL A 66 -8.14 -16.58 1.86
N VAL A 67 -8.41 -15.52 1.09
CA VAL A 67 -9.79 -15.18 0.69
C VAL A 67 -10.32 -16.11 -0.42
N GLU A 68 -9.46 -16.50 -1.37
CA GLU A 68 -9.83 -17.32 -2.53
C GLU A 68 -9.78 -18.83 -2.24
N SER A 69 -9.46 -19.24 -1.01
CA SER A 69 -9.57 -20.61 -0.50
C SER A 69 -8.62 -21.65 -1.13
N GLU A 70 -7.37 -21.29 -1.41
CA GLU A 70 -6.35 -22.26 -1.86
C GLU A 70 -5.63 -23.00 -0.72
N ASP A 71 -5.67 -22.53 0.54
CA ASP A 71 -4.89 -23.14 1.64
C ASP A 71 -5.45 -22.83 3.05
N PHE A 72 -6.68 -23.26 3.35
CA PHE A 72 -7.25 -23.05 4.69
C PHE A 72 -6.63 -23.96 5.77
N GLU A 73 -5.99 -25.07 5.39
CA GLU A 73 -5.48 -26.06 6.36
C GLU A 73 -4.15 -25.66 7.03
N ASN A 74 -3.42 -24.68 6.50
CA ASN A 74 -2.18 -24.16 7.09
C ASN A 74 -2.24 -22.66 7.44
N ALA A 75 -3.43 -22.05 7.38
CA ALA A 75 -3.62 -20.63 7.68
C ALA A 75 -3.56 -20.38 9.20
N LEU A 76 -2.34 -20.37 9.75
CA LEU A 76 -2.03 -19.69 11.01
C LEU A 76 -2.40 -18.21 10.83
N PHE A 77 -3.64 -17.87 11.19
CA PHE A 77 -4.24 -16.54 11.25
C PHE A 77 -3.87 -15.62 10.08
N PRO A 78 -4.78 -15.28 9.15
CA PRO A 78 -4.52 -14.15 8.26
C PRO A 78 -4.11 -12.95 9.11
N ILE A 79 -2.91 -12.42 8.85
CA ILE A 79 -2.55 -11.11 9.37
C ILE A 79 -3.60 -10.19 8.76
N GLU A 80 -4.50 -9.65 9.59
CA GLU A 80 -5.63 -8.79 9.21
C GLU A 80 -5.23 -7.74 8.15
N GLU A 81 -3.99 -7.27 8.24
CA GLU A 81 -3.32 -6.42 7.27
C GLU A 81 -3.30 -6.97 5.84
N GLY A 82 -2.98 -8.25 5.63
CA GLY A 82 -2.90 -8.89 4.31
C GLY A 82 -4.25 -8.97 3.61
N ILE A 83 -5.29 -9.42 4.31
CA ILE A 83 -6.67 -9.43 3.78
C ILE A 83 -7.12 -8.01 3.41
N THR A 84 -6.89 -7.06 4.31
CA THR A 84 -7.27 -5.66 4.08
C THR A 84 -6.53 -5.08 2.86
N THR A 85 -5.23 -5.36 2.75
CA THR A 85 -4.38 -4.92 1.62
C THR A 85 -4.85 -5.55 0.31
N TYR A 86 -5.22 -6.83 0.31
CA TYR A 86 -5.80 -7.51 -0.85
C TYR A 86 -7.15 -6.90 -1.26
N GLY A 87 -8.02 -6.53 -0.31
CA GLY A 87 -9.25 -5.80 -0.60
C GLY A 87 -9.01 -4.48 -1.36
N TYR A 88 -7.96 -3.73 -1.00
CA TYR A 88 -7.54 -2.55 -1.77
C TYR A 88 -7.00 -2.88 -3.15
N ALA A 89 -6.27 -3.98 -3.30
CA ALA A 89 -5.77 -4.45 -4.58
C ALA A 89 -6.91 -4.85 -5.53
N LEU A 90 -7.95 -5.53 -5.03
CA LEU A 90 -9.16 -5.84 -5.78
C LEU A 90 -9.88 -4.57 -6.27
N ARG A 91 -10.09 -3.60 -5.37
CA ARG A 91 -10.68 -2.30 -5.78
C ARG A 91 -9.84 -1.59 -6.85
N THR A 92 -8.52 -1.75 -6.78
CA THR A 92 -7.58 -1.20 -7.75
C THR A 92 -7.75 -1.87 -9.12
N MET A 93 -7.80 -3.20 -9.17
CA MET A 93 -8.11 -3.94 -10.40
C MET A 93 -9.45 -3.51 -11.01
N LYS A 94 -10.46 -3.25 -10.18
CA LYS A 94 -11.78 -2.78 -10.64
C LYS A 94 -11.68 -1.42 -11.32
N THR A 95 -10.93 -0.52 -10.69
CA THR A 95 -10.76 0.86 -11.16
C THR A 95 -10.01 0.91 -12.48
N LEU A 96 -9.08 -0.01 -12.69
CA LEU A 96 -8.27 -0.12 -13.91
C LEU A 96 -8.89 -1.07 -14.96
N ASN A 97 -10.07 -1.63 -14.71
CA ASN A 97 -10.72 -2.63 -15.55
C ASN A 97 -9.85 -3.87 -15.86
N LEU A 98 -9.01 -4.29 -14.91
CA LEU A 98 -8.05 -5.40 -15.09
C LEU A 98 -8.63 -6.79 -14.80
N TYR A 99 -9.89 -6.87 -14.35
CA TYR A 99 -10.55 -8.14 -14.03
C TYR A 99 -10.80 -9.04 -15.24
N GLU A 100 -11.00 -8.46 -16.42
CA GLU A 100 -11.22 -9.23 -17.65
C GLU A 100 -9.91 -9.83 -18.19
N GLU A 101 -8.76 -9.24 -17.85
CA GLU A 101 -7.44 -9.71 -18.27
C GLU A 101 -6.82 -10.70 -17.28
N ALA A 102 -7.19 -10.62 -16.00
CA ALA A 102 -6.71 -11.49 -14.94
C ALA A 102 -7.69 -12.66 -14.70
N GLN A 103 -7.46 -13.80 -15.38
CA GLN A 103 -8.24 -15.03 -15.14
C GLN A 103 -8.14 -15.52 -13.69
N GLU A 104 -7.02 -15.22 -13.00
CA GLU A 104 -6.78 -15.51 -11.59
C GLU A 104 -6.03 -14.34 -10.94
N SER A 105 -6.53 -13.81 -9.81
CA SER A 105 -5.95 -12.61 -9.18
C SER A 105 -4.53 -12.87 -8.65
N ILE A 106 -4.30 -14.07 -8.09
CA ILE A 106 -2.99 -14.50 -7.59
C ILE A 106 -1.95 -14.48 -8.72
N LEU A 107 -2.29 -15.01 -9.90
CA LEU A 107 -1.39 -15.01 -11.05
C LEU A 107 -1.08 -13.58 -11.52
N PHE A 108 -2.09 -12.70 -11.54
CA PHE A 108 -1.89 -11.30 -11.87
C PHE A 108 -0.91 -10.62 -10.91
N PHE A 109 -1.08 -10.80 -9.59
CA PHE A 109 -0.17 -10.20 -8.60
C PHE A 109 1.24 -10.81 -8.65
N LYS A 110 1.38 -12.11 -8.89
CA LYS A 110 2.69 -12.73 -9.15
C LYS A 110 3.37 -12.07 -10.35
N GLY A 111 2.63 -11.87 -11.44
CA GLY A 111 3.15 -11.17 -12.62
C GLY A 111 3.63 -9.74 -12.32
N LEU A 112 2.93 -8.99 -11.46
CA LEU A 112 3.41 -7.67 -11.02
C LEU A 112 4.68 -7.75 -10.17
N SER A 113 4.80 -8.78 -9.31
CA SER A 113 6.00 -9.02 -8.51
C SER A 113 7.21 -9.33 -9.40
N ASP A 114 7.04 -10.22 -10.39
CA ASP A 114 8.08 -10.60 -11.35
C ASP A 114 8.53 -9.39 -12.18
N GLN A 115 7.58 -8.53 -12.58
CA GLN A 115 7.91 -7.28 -13.28
C GLN A 115 8.73 -6.31 -12.41
N LEU A 116 8.48 -6.23 -11.10
CA LEU A 116 9.32 -5.42 -10.19
C LEU A 116 10.74 -5.98 -10.09
N GLU A 117 10.89 -7.30 -10.03
CA GLU A 117 12.19 -7.97 -9.96
C GLU A 117 12.99 -7.81 -11.27
N GLU A 118 12.33 -7.94 -12.42
CA GLU A 118 12.90 -7.70 -13.74
C GLU A 118 13.41 -6.25 -13.84
N VAL A 119 12.63 -5.28 -13.38
CA VAL A 119 13.00 -3.86 -13.35
C VAL A 119 14.17 -3.58 -12.40
N GLU A 120 14.22 -4.24 -11.25
CA GLU A 120 15.33 -4.12 -10.29
C GLU A 120 16.65 -4.65 -10.87
N SER A 121 16.60 -5.79 -11.56
CA SER A 121 17.77 -6.52 -12.07
C SER A 121 18.33 -5.97 -13.39
N THR A 122 17.46 -5.53 -14.31
CA THR A 122 17.87 -5.18 -15.69
C THR A 122 18.07 -3.69 -15.93
N GLY A 123 17.47 -2.81 -15.13
CA GLY A 123 17.65 -1.35 -15.23
C GLY A 123 17.26 -0.71 -16.57
N MET A 124 16.54 -1.41 -17.46
CA MET A 124 16.15 -0.93 -18.79
C MET A 124 14.64 -0.96 -19.03
N PRO A 125 14.12 -0.10 -19.92
CA PRO A 125 12.72 0.25 -19.97
C PRO A 125 11.98 -0.66 -20.95
N THR A 126 10.97 -1.34 -20.45
CA THR A 126 9.98 -1.98 -21.29
C THR A 126 8.61 -1.55 -20.79
N THR A 127 7.64 -1.51 -21.69
CA THR A 127 6.22 -1.18 -21.52
C THR A 127 5.57 -1.66 -20.21
N LYS A 128 6.15 -2.68 -19.56
CA LYS A 128 5.84 -3.20 -18.22
C LYS A 128 5.89 -2.16 -17.09
N VAL A 129 6.76 -1.13 -17.17
CA VAL A 129 6.84 -0.06 -16.15
C VAL A 129 5.57 0.80 -16.10
N GLY A 130 4.87 0.93 -17.24
CA GLY A 130 3.62 1.69 -17.33
C GLY A 130 2.52 1.10 -16.45
N LEU A 131 2.28 -0.21 -16.61
CA LEU A 131 1.29 -0.95 -15.81
C LEU A 131 1.61 -0.89 -14.32
N LEU A 132 2.87 -1.14 -13.93
CA LEU A 132 3.30 -1.03 -12.52
C LEU A 132 2.97 0.35 -11.93
N LYS A 133 3.28 1.42 -12.68
CA LYS A 133 3.02 2.79 -12.24
C LYS A 133 1.52 3.06 -12.07
N GLU A 134 0.71 2.67 -13.04
CA GLU A 134 -0.75 2.84 -12.99
C GLU A 134 -1.38 2.05 -11.84
N PHE A 135 -0.97 0.79 -11.69
CA PHE A 135 -1.39 -0.06 -10.59
C PHE A 135 -1.06 0.56 -9.23
N PHE A 136 0.20 0.94 -8.99
CA PHE A 136 0.60 1.52 -7.71
C PHE A 136 -0.06 2.88 -7.45
N LEU A 137 -0.26 3.71 -8.47
CA LEU A 137 -1.00 4.96 -8.34
C LEU A 137 -2.46 4.71 -7.90
N ALA A 138 -3.15 3.80 -8.57
CA ALA A 138 -4.52 3.46 -8.25
C ALA A 138 -4.65 2.77 -6.88
N LEU A 139 -3.68 1.92 -6.51
CA LEU A 139 -3.57 1.33 -5.18
C LEU A 139 -3.41 2.41 -4.09
N GLY A 140 -2.55 3.40 -4.33
CA GLY A 140 -2.38 4.54 -3.44
C GLY A 140 -3.66 5.36 -3.25
N ASN A 141 -4.44 5.54 -4.31
CA ASN A 141 -5.74 6.20 -4.26
C ASN A 141 -6.76 5.37 -3.46
N SER A 142 -6.76 4.05 -3.62
CA SER A 142 -7.61 3.14 -2.83
C SER A 142 -7.33 3.29 -1.33
N PHE A 143 -6.06 3.28 -0.91
CA PHE A 143 -5.67 3.52 0.48
C PHE A 143 -6.09 4.91 0.99
N ARG A 144 -5.90 5.97 0.20
CA ARG A 144 -6.29 7.35 0.60
C ARG A 144 -7.79 7.49 0.80
N SER A 145 -8.59 6.82 -0.03
CA SER A 145 -10.05 6.88 0.07
C SER A 145 -10.56 6.38 1.41
N GLU A 146 -9.90 5.39 2.02
CA GLU A 146 -10.22 4.90 3.36
C GLU A 146 -9.89 5.94 4.43
N ILE A 147 -8.70 6.56 4.37
CA ILE A 147 -8.28 7.55 5.37
C ILE A 147 -9.29 8.69 5.44
N HIS A 148 -9.70 9.22 4.29
CA HIS A 148 -10.69 10.29 4.25
C HIS A 148 -12.10 9.85 4.72
N GLN A 149 -12.50 8.61 4.47
CA GLN A 149 -13.77 8.08 4.99
C GLN A 149 -13.76 7.92 6.52
N ARG A 150 -12.63 7.49 7.11
CA ARG A 150 -12.48 7.38 8.57
C ARG A 150 -12.44 8.76 9.25
N GLU A 151 -11.80 9.76 8.63
CA GLU A 151 -11.77 11.15 9.11
C GLU A 151 -13.18 11.78 9.12
N TYR A 152 -14.03 11.45 8.14
CA TYR A 152 -15.42 11.94 8.09
C TYR A 152 -16.36 11.27 9.11
N GLN A 153 -16.04 10.05 9.56
CA GLN A 153 -16.85 9.31 10.54
C GLN A 153 -16.44 9.58 12.00
N ALA A 154 -15.32 10.26 12.24
CA ALA A 154 -15.00 10.72 13.59
C ALA A 154 -16.11 11.67 14.06
N PRO A 155 -16.82 11.39 15.18
CA PRO A 155 -17.82 12.30 15.69
C PRO A 155 -17.12 13.62 15.98
N LYS A 156 -17.53 14.68 15.28
CA LYS A 156 -17.22 16.05 15.72
C LYS A 156 -17.73 16.10 17.15
N THR A 157 -16.82 16.18 18.12
CA THR A 157 -17.17 16.41 19.51
C THR A 157 -18.13 17.59 19.51
N PHE A 158 -19.38 17.30 19.84
CA PHE A 158 -20.45 18.27 19.93
C PHE A 158 -20.07 19.18 21.09
N GLU A 159 -19.44 20.32 20.81
CA GLU A 159 -19.30 21.39 21.79
C GLU A 159 -20.71 21.82 22.13
N ALA A 160 -21.20 21.35 23.28
CA ALA A 160 -22.48 21.77 23.82
C ALA A 160 -22.44 23.31 23.96
N PRO A 161 -23.44 24.04 23.45
CA PRO A 161 -23.50 25.47 23.70
C PRO A 161 -23.61 25.67 25.21
N PHE A 162 -22.63 26.36 25.79
CA PHE A 162 -22.73 26.90 27.13
C PHE A 162 -24.00 27.76 27.19
N LEU A 163 -25.04 27.25 27.85
CA LEU A 163 -26.17 28.06 28.28
C LEU A 163 -25.65 28.99 29.38
N MET A 164 -25.54 30.29 29.06
CA MET A 164 -25.56 31.37 30.05
C MET A 164 -27.01 31.72 30.38
#